data_AF-A0A9P9YW89-F1
#
_entry.id   AF-A0A9P9YW89-F1
#
_cell.length_a   1.000
_cell.length_b   1.000
_cell.length_c   1.000
_cell.angle_alpha   90.00
_cell.angle_beta   90.00
_cell.angle_gamma   90.00
#
_symmetry.space_group_name_H-M   'P 1'
#
loop_
_entity.id
_entity.type
_entity.pdbx_description
1 polymer ?
#
loop_
_entity_poly.entity_id
_entity_poly.type
_entity_poly.pdbx_seq_one_letter_code
_entity_poly.pdbx_strand_id
1 'polypeptide(L)'
;MENGGPIHNFRPIVAAYYIIYIIIIAFFMVNIFVGFVIVTFQNEGEQEYKNCDLDKNQRNCIEFALKAKPVRRYIPKHGIQYKVWWFVTSSSFEYTIFILIMINTVTLAMKFYNQPLWYTELLDALNMIFTAVFALEFVFKLAAFRFKVMKT
;
A
#
# COMPACT_ATOMS: atom_id res chain seq x y z
N MET A 1 -12.58 15.04 -62.24
CA MET A 1 -12.51 13.57 -62.13
C MET A 1 -13.00 13.17 -60.74
N GLU A 2 -14.30 13.33 -60.51
CA GLU A 2 -14.94 13.14 -59.19
C GLU A 2 -15.76 11.82 -59.14
N ASN A 3 -15.91 11.16 -60.29
CA ASN A 3 -16.75 9.98 -60.49
C ASN A 3 -15.96 8.66 -60.55
N GLY A 4 -14.75 8.62 -59.99
CA GLY A 4 -13.92 7.40 -59.91
C GLY A 4 -14.16 6.63 -58.62
N GLY A 5 -14.14 5.30 -58.67
CA GLY A 5 -14.20 4.45 -57.46
C GLY A 5 -12.98 4.64 -56.53
N PRO A 6 -13.07 4.24 -55.26
CA PRO A 6 -11.99 4.43 -54.30
C PRO A 6 -10.74 3.61 -54.68
N ILE A 7 -9.59 4.28 -54.72
CA ILE A 7 -8.29 3.65 -54.97
C ILE A 7 -7.65 3.31 -53.62
N HIS A 8 -7.25 2.06 -53.43
CA HIS A 8 -6.62 1.59 -52.19
C HIS A 8 -5.32 2.37 -51.91
N ASN A 9 -5.14 2.84 -50.67
CA ASN A 9 -3.97 3.62 -50.22
C ASN A 9 -3.67 4.90 -51.02
N PHE A 10 -4.70 5.54 -51.58
CA PHE A 10 -4.52 6.74 -52.40
C PHE A 10 -4.01 7.96 -51.60
N ARG A 11 -4.48 8.14 -50.36
CA ARG A 11 -4.12 9.29 -49.51
C ARG A 11 -4.03 8.92 -48.02
N PRO A 12 -2.93 8.28 -47.58
CA PRO A 12 -2.75 7.92 -46.16
C PRO A 12 -2.68 9.13 -45.22
N ILE A 13 -2.38 10.33 -45.72
CA ILE A 13 -2.38 11.59 -44.95
C ILE A 13 -3.73 11.90 -44.30
N VAL A 14 -4.84 11.45 -44.91
CA VAL A 14 -6.19 11.63 -44.37
C VAL A 14 -6.36 10.83 -43.08
N ALA A 15 -5.71 9.67 -42.93
CA ALA A 15 -5.72 8.89 -41.69
C ALA A 15 -5.02 9.64 -40.55
N ALA A 16 -3.90 10.32 -40.83
CA ALA A 16 -3.20 11.12 -39.83
C ALA A 16 -4.07 12.26 -39.27
N TYR A 17 -4.88 12.90 -40.12
CA TYR A 17 -5.85 13.92 -39.69
C TYR A 17 -6.86 13.34 -38.68
N TYR A 18 -7.47 12.19 -38.98
CA TYR A 18 -8.43 11.56 -38.07
C TYR A 18 -7.79 11.11 -36.75
N ILE A 19 -6.55 10.60 -36.78
CA ILE A 19 -5.84 10.22 -35.56
C ILE A 19 -5.60 11.43 -34.64
N ILE A 20 -5.08 12.53 -35.20
CA ILE A 20 -4.85 13.76 -34.44
C ILE A 20 -6.18 14.31 -33.88
N TYR A 21 -7.23 14.31 -34.69
CA TYR A 21 -8.56 14.77 -34.30
C TYR A 21 -9.14 13.95 -33.14
N ILE A 22 -9.04 12.61 -33.20
CA ILE A 22 -9.51 11.71 -32.14
C ILE A 22 -8.74 11.96 -30.84
N ILE A 23 -7.41 12.12 -30.90
CA ILE A 23 -6.59 12.40 -29.71
C ILE A 23 -7.01 13.71 -29.05
N ILE A 24 -7.17 14.78 -29.83
CA ILE A 24 -7.55 16.09 -29.31
C ILE A 24 -8.94 16.02 -28.66
N ILE A 25 -9.94 15.47 -29.36
CA ILE A 25 -11.30 15.38 -28.83
C ILE A 25 -11.36 14.50 -27.59
N ALA A 26 -10.69 13.35 -27.60
CA ALA A 26 -10.67 12.45 -26.45
C ALA A 26 -10.04 13.15 -25.23
N PHE A 27 -8.93 13.87 -25.41
CA PHE A 27 -8.29 14.62 -24.33
C PHE A 27 -9.20 15.69 -23.75
N PHE A 28 -9.86 16.49 -24.61
CA PHE A 28 -10.82 17.49 -24.16
C PHE A 28 -12.03 16.87 -23.44
N MET A 29 -12.60 15.79 -23.97
CA MET A 29 -13.73 15.09 -23.37
C MET A 29 -13.40 14.57 -21.96
N VAL A 30 -12.22 13.96 -21.77
CA VAL A 30 -11.79 13.49 -20.46
C VAL A 30 -11.62 14.64 -19.48
N ASN A 31 -11.00 15.75 -19.90
CA ASN A 31 -10.79 16.90 -19.01
C ASN A 31 -12.10 17.57 -18.59
N ILE A 32 -13.06 17.71 -19.51
CA ILE A 32 -14.40 18.24 -19.18
C ILE A 32 -15.13 17.30 -18.22
N PHE A 33 -15.07 15.99 -18.48
CA PHE A 33 -15.72 15.00 -17.62
C PHE A 33 -15.14 15.00 -16.21
N VAL A 34 -13.82 14.97 -16.07
CA VAL A 34 -13.14 15.03 -14.78
C VAL A 34 -13.45 16.35 -14.05
N GLY A 35 -13.44 17.48 -14.76
CA GLY A 35 -13.81 18.77 -14.19
C GLY A 35 -15.24 18.79 -13.64
N PHE A 36 -16.21 18.29 -14.41
CA PHE A 36 -17.61 18.20 -13.98
C PHE A 36 -17.77 17.31 -12.75
N VAL A 37 -17.16 16.12 -12.77
CA VAL A 37 -17.24 15.16 -11.66
C VAL A 37 -16.63 15.74 -10.38
N ILE A 38 -15.47 16.39 -10.46
CA ILE A 38 -14.84 17.05 -9.31
C ILE A 38 -15.74 18.13 -8.72
N VAL A 39 -16.30 19.01 -9.57
CA VAL A 39 -17.18 20.10 -9.12
C VAL A 39 -18.44 19.55 -8.45
N THR A 40 -19.06 18.52 -9.01
CA THR A 40 -20.23 17.87 -8.40
C THR A 40 -19.88 17.26 -7.05
N PHE A 41 -18.77 16.53 -6.93
CA PHE A 41 -18.34 15.95 -5.64
C PHE A 41 -17.99 17.01 -4.60
N GLN A 42 -17.37 18.11 -5.01
CA GLN A 42 -17.09 19.23 -4.12
C GLN A 42 -18.38 19.88 -3.64
N ASN A 43 -19.34 20.12 -4.54
CA ASN A 43 -20.63 20.69 -4.20
C ASN A 43 -21.43 19.78 -3.26
N GLU A 44 -21.53 18.48 -3.55
CA GLU A 44 -22.21 17.52 -2.67
C GLU A 44 -21.52 17.41 -1.31
N GLY A 45 -20.19 17.35 -1.31
CA GLY A 45 -19.38 17.29 -0.08
C GLY A 45 -19.47 18.55 0.78
N GLU A 46 -19.59 19.74 0.19
CA GLU A 46 -19.77 20.99 0.94
C GLU A 46 -21.24 21.23 1.35
N GLN A 47 -22.20 20.70 0.59
CA GLN A 47 -23.63 20.90 0.86
C GLN A 47 -24.10 20.24 2.15
N GLU A 48 -23.54 19.07 2.51
CA GLU A 48 -23.77 18.42 3.81
C GLU A 48 -23.41 19.33 5.00
N TYR A 49 -22.49 20.26 4.76
CA TYR A 49 -21.82 21.07 5.76
C TYR A 49 -22.20 22.56 5.73
N LYS A 50 -23.08 22.94 4.79
CA LYS A 50 -23.48 24.33 4.47
C LYS A 50 -24.24 25.05 5.60
N ASN A 51 -24.88 24.29 6.50
CA ASN A 51 -25.64 24.81 7.64
C ASN A 51 -24.86 24.81 8.97
N CYS A 52 -23.53 24.61 8.93
CA CYS A 52 -22.70 24.53 10.12
C CYS A 52 -21.67 25.67 10.08
N ASP A 53 -21.69 26.55 11.10
CA ASP A 53 -20.80 27.73 11.22
C ASP A 53 -19.31 27.39 11.46
N LEU A 54 -18.97 26.11 11.44
CA LEU A 54 -17.63 25.60 11.73
C LEU A 54 -16.83 25.40 10.43
N ASP A 55 -15.61 25.92 10.39
CA ASP A 55 -14.67 25.67 9.30
C ASP A 55 -14.27 24.18 9.21
N LYS A 56 -13.80 23.73 8.04
CA LYS A 56 -13.33 22.35 7.81
C LYS A 56 -12.27 21.91 8.82
N ASN A 57 -11.33 22.80 9.17
CA ASN A 57 -10.28 22.48 10.14
C ASN A 57 -10.83 22.34 11.57
N GLN A 58 -11.80 23.19 11.94
CA GLN A 58 -12.45 23.13 13.25
C GLN A 58 -13.26 21.83 13.40
N ARG A 59 -13.99 21.43 12.36
CA ARG A 59 -14.72 20.16 12.34
C ARG A 59 -13.81 18.96 12.56
N ASN A 60 -12.71 18.88 11.82
CA ASN A 60 -11.74 17.79 11.98
C ASN A 60 -11.13 17.73 13.39
N CYS A 61 -10.83 18.90 13.98
CA CYS A 61 -10.30 18.98 15.33
C CYS A 61 -11.32 18.54 16.39
N ILE A 62 -12.56 19.02 16.29
CA ILE A 62 -13.66 18.64 17.20
C ILE A 62 -13.97 17.15 17.07
N GLU A 63 -14.05 16.64 15.84
CA GLU A 63 -14.28 15.23 15.58
C GLU A 63 -13.18 14.36 16.17
N PHE A 64 -11.91 14.74 15.99
CA PHE A 64 -10.79 14.03 16.60
C PHE A 64 -10.88 14.07 18.14
N ALA A 65 -11.14 15.24 18.73
CA ALA A 65 -11.27 15.39 20.18
C ALA A 65 -12.41 14.54 20.76
N LEU A 66 -13.55 14.47 20.06
CA LEU A 66 -14.72 13.69 20.50
C LEU A 66 -14.56 12.18 20.26
N LYS A 67 -13.87 11.76 19.19
CA LYS A 67 -13.72 10.35 18.81
C LYS A 67 -12.44 9.71 19.32
N ALA A 68 -11.47 10.48 19.81
CA ALA A 68 -10.20 9.97 20.30
C ALA A 68 -10.42 8.98 21.46
N LYS A 69 -9.87 7.77 21.30
CA LYS A 69 -9.81 6.75 22.35
C LYS A 69 -8.37 6.61 22.81
N PRO A 70 -8.11 6.40 24.11
CA PRO A 70 -6.76 6.24 24.61
C PRO A 70 -6.10 5.00 24.00
N VAL A 71 -4.86 5.15 23.53
CA VAL A 71 -4.06 4.05 23.01
C VAL A 71 -3.65 3.14 24.17
N ARG A 72 -4.00 1.85 24.10
CA ARG A 72 -3.62 0.87 25.13
C ARG A 72 -2.14 0.48 24.96
N ARG A 73 -1.24 1.05 25.78
CA ARG A 73 0.16 0.61 25.88
C ARG A 73 0.27 -0.54 26.91
N TYR A 74 0.77 -1.71 26.51
CA TYR A 74 1.04 -2.82 27.42
C TYR A 74 2.39 -2.63 28.11
N ILE A 75 2.42 -2.64 29.46
CA ILE A 75 3.65 -2.61 30.26
C ILE A 75 3.63 -3.86 31.17
N PRO A 76 4.56 -4.80 30.99
CA PRO A 76 4.62 -6.01 31.81
C PRO A 76 5.06 -5.70 33.26
N LYS A 77 4.49 -6.42 34.23
CA LYS A 77 4.78 -6.24 35.67
C LYS A 77 5.91 -7.14 36.20
N HIS A 78 6.20 -8.26 35.53
CA HIS A 78 7.19 -9.25 35.99
C HIS A 78 8.57 -8.95 35.40
N GLY A 79 9.64 -9.05 36.21
CA GLY A 79 10.99 -8.63 35.82
C GLY A 79 11.57 -9.36 34.60
N ILE A 80 11.42 -10.69 34.51
CA ILE A 80 11.88 -11.46 33.34
C ILE A 80 11.09 -11.07 32.08
N GLN A 81 9.78 -10.88 32.22
CA GLN A 81 8.91 -10.50 31.10
C GLN A 81 9.23 -9.08 30.61
N TYR A 82 9.55 -8.16 31.53
CA TYR A 82 9.98 -6.81 31.20
C TYR A 82 11.26 -6.79 30.38
N LYS A 83 12.26 -7.62 30.73
CA LYS A 83 13.49 -7.74 29.94
C LYS A 83 13.22 -8.21 28.51
N VAL A 84 12.39 -9.24 28.33
CA VAL A 84 12.01 -9.76 27.00
C VAL A 84 11.20 -8.72 26.23
N TRP A 85 10.23 -8.06 26.87
CA TRP A 85 9.42 -7.01 26.25
C TRP A 85 10.26 -5.80 25.83
N TRP A 86 11.21 -5.38 26.66
CA TRP A 86 12.13 -4.29 26.34
C TRP A 86 13.02 -4.63 25.13
N PHE A 87 13.52 -5.88 25.06
CA PHE A 87 14.29 -6.35 23.91
C PHE A 87 13.46 -6.37 22.62
N VAL A 88 12.26 -6.97 22.66
CA VAL A 88 11.37 -7.11 21.49
C VAL A 88 10.81 -5.78 21.01
N THR A 89 10.60 -4.82 21.92
CA THR A 89 10.09 -3.47 21.59
C THR A 89 11.23 -2.50 21.23
N SER A 90 12.49 -2.96 21.21
CA SER A 90 13.62 -2.10 20.87
C SER A 90 13.65 -1.81 19.37
N SER A 91 13.97 -0.56 18.99
CA SER A 91 14.07 -0.18 17.58
C SER A 91 15.12 -1.00 16.83
N SER A 92 16.22 -1.40 17.48
CA SER A 92 17.26 -2.25 16.86
C SER A 92 16.70 -3.62 16.46
N PHE A 93 15.84 -4.23 17.28
CA PHE A 93 15.18 -5.49 16.95
C PHE A 93 14.21 -5.31 15.78
N GLU A 94 13.41 -4.24 15.78
CA GLU A 94 12.50 -3.93 14.68
C GLU A 94 13.23 -3.76 13.34
N TYR A 95 14.34 -3.00 13.31
CA TYR A 95 15.15 -2.84 12.10
C TYR A 95 15.79 -4.17 11.64
N THR A 96 16.23 -5.02 12.57
CA THR A 96 16.81 -6.33 12.24
C THR A 96 15.79 -7.22 11.53
N ILE A 97 14.56 -7.30 12.05
CA ILE A 97 13.48 -8.07 11.44
C ILE A 97 13.10 -7.49 10.08
N PHE A 98 13.03 -6.17 9.95
CA PHE A 98 12.74 -5.51 8.67
C PHE A 98 13.78 -5.85 7.60
N ILE A 99 15.08 -5.80 7.94
CA ILE A 99 16.16 -6.19 7.02
C ILE A 99 16.05 -7.67 6.65
N LEU A 100 15.75 -8.56 7.60
CA LEU A 100 15.56 -9.99 7.32
C LEU A 100 14.38 -10.25 6.37
N ILE A 101 13.27 -9.50 6.50
CA ILE A 101 12.15 -9.58 5.54
C ILE A 101 12.61 -9.17 4.14
N MET A 102 13.39 -8.09 4.02
CA MET A 102 13.92 -7.64 2.74
C MET A 102 14.87 -8.66 2.10
N ILE A 103 15.74 -9.30 2.90
CA ILE A 103 16.65 -10.33 2.38
C ILE A 103 15.85 -11.58 1.97
N ASN A 104 14.82 -11.96 2.75
CA ASN A 104 13.95 -13.08 2.40
C ASN A 104 13.22 -12.82 1.07
N THR A 105 12.63 -11.64 0.87
CA THR A 105 11.93 -11.32 -0.39
C THR A 105 12.86 -11.33 -1.59
N VAL A 106 14.09 -10.83 -1.45
CA VAL A 106 15.13 -10.94 -2.49
C VAL A 106 15.50 -12.41 -2.74
N THR A 107 15.63 -13.22 -1.69
CA THR A 107 15.93 -14.67 -1.80
C THR A 107 14.85 -15.40 -2.59
N LEU A 108 13.57 -15.07 -2.38
CA LEU A 108 12.47 -15.62 -3.17
C LEU A 108 12.51 -15.14 -4.62
N ALA A 109 12.84 -13.87 -4.86
CA ALA A 109 12.93 -13.28 -6.20
C ALA A 109 14.11 -13.81 -7.03
N MET A 110 15.16 -14.31 -6.38
CA MET A 110 16.36 -14.85 -7.02
C MET A 110 16.17 -16.26 -7.62
N LYS A 111 15.05 -16.95 -7.38
CA LYS A 111 14.76 -18.25 -8.00
C LYS A 111 14.61 -18.11 -9.53
N PHE A 112 15.31 -18.93 -10.30
CA PHE A 112 15.25 -18.90 -11.77
C PHE A 112 15.19 -20.31 -12.39
N TYR A 113 14.80 -20.37 -13.66
CA TYR A 113 14.65 -21.63 -14.39
C TYR A 113 16.02 -22.27 -14.73
N ASN A 114 16.14 -23.58 -14.50
CA ASN A 114 17.36 -24.36 -14.72
C ASN A 114 18.56 -23.93 -13.83
N GLN A 115 18.27 -23.59 -12.57
CA GLN A 115 19.28 -23.28 -11.57
C GLN A 115 20.12 -24.52 -11.17
N PRO A 116 21.43 -24.37 -10.91
CA PRO A 116 22.28 -25.49 -10.51
C PRO A 116 21.91 -26.01 -9.12
N LEU A 117 22.20 -27.29 -8.85
CA LEU A 117 21.78 -27.98 -7.62
C LEU A 117 22.30 -27.26 -6.35
N TRP A 118 23.58 -26.85 -6.35
CA TRP A 118 24.18 -26.13 -5.21
C TRP A 118 23.47 -24.81 -4.89
N TYR A 119 22.92 -24.13 -5.90
CA TYR A 119 22.21 -22.87 -5.73
C TYR A 119 20.82 -23.10 -5.14
N THR A 120 20.15 -24.18 -5.56
CA THR A 120 18.86 -24.60 -4.99
C THR A 120 19.02 -24.94 -3.50
N GLU A 121 20.01 -25.76 -3.15
CA GLU A 121 20.31 -26.13 -1.77
C GLU A 121 20.60 -24.90 -0.89
N LEU A 122 21.36 -23.92 -1.41
CA LEU A 122 21.63 -22.66 -0.70
C LEU A 122 20.36 -21.85 -0.45
N LEU A 123 19.52 -21.67 -1.47
CA LEU A 123 18.27 -20.91 -1.35
C LEU A 123 17.28 -21.59 -0.39
N ASP A 124 17.20 -22.92 -0.40
CA ASP A 124 16.32 -23.67 0.49
C ASP A 124 16.83 -23.67 1.94
N ALA A 125 18.15 -23.73 2.15
CA ALA A 125 18.77 -23.54 3.47
C ALA A 125 18.50 -22.13 4.02
N LEU A 126 18.63 -21.09 3.19
CA LEU A 126 18.30 -19.71 3.56
C LEU A 126 16.83 -19.56 3.93
N ASN A 127 15.91 -20.15 3.16
CA ASN A 127 14.48 -20.13 3.46
C ASN A 127 14.19 -20.79 4.82
N MET A 128 14.79 -21.95 5.10
CA MET A 128 14.64 -22.63 6.40
C MET A 128 15.16 -21.76 7.55
N ILE A 129 16.31 -21.10 7.38
CA ILE A 129 16.87 -20.17 8.38
C ILE A 129 15.91 -19.00 8.62
N PHE A 130 15.39 -18.37 7.57
CA PHE A 130 14.43 -17.28 7.71
C PHE A 130 13.18 -17.72 8.46
N THR A 131 12.62 -18.90 8.12
CA THR A 131 11.48 -19.48 8.83
C THR A 131 11.79 -19.69 10.31
N ALA A 132 12.95 -20.23 10.66
CA ALA A 132 13.35 -20.43 12.06
C ALA A 132 13.49 -19.11 12.82
N VAL A 133 14.08 -18.08 12.20
CA VAL A 133 14.24 -16.75 12.82
C VAL A 133 12.89 -16.06 13.04
N PHE A 134 11.98 -16.12 12.07
CA PHE A 134 10.63 -15.58 12.24
C PHE A 134 9.81 -16.36 13.28
N ALA A 135 9.98 -17.68 13.36
CA ALA A 135 9.35 -18.48 14.41
C ALA A 135 9.86 -18.10 15.81
N LEU A 136 11.17 -17.89 15.97
CA LEU A 136 11.75 -17.40 17.23
C LEU A 136 11.27 -15.99 17.57
N GLU A 137 11.20 -15.09 16.60
CA GLU A 137 10.65 -13.75 16.76
C GLU A 137 9.20 -13.79 17.25
N PHE A 138 8.37 -14.67 16.68
CA PHE A 138 7.00 -14.89 17.11
C PHE A 138 6.94 -15.37 18.56
N VAL A 139 7.77 -16.34 18.95
CA VAL A 139 7.85 -16.84 20.33
C VAL A 139 8.26 -15.74 21.31
N PHE A 140 9.24 -14.90 20.95
CA PHE A 140 9.66 -13.77 21.79
C PHE A 140 8.56 -12.71 21.94
N LYS A 141 7.84 -12.37 20.86
CA LYS A 141 6.68 -11.47 20.92
C LYS A 141 5.57 -12.05 21.80
N LEU A 142 5.28 -13.34 21.67
CA LEU A 142 4.27 -14.03 22.48
C LEU A 142 4.65 -14.02 23.97
N ALA A 143 5.91 -14.28 24.30
CA ALA A 143 6.42 -14.20 25.66
C ALA A 143 6.38 -12.76 26.23
N ALA A 144 6.71 -11.76 25.41
CA ALA A 144 6.67 -10.34 25.80
C ALA A 144 5.26 -9.85 26.10
N PHE A 145 4.29 -10.15 25.22
CA PHE A 145 2.93 -9.62 25.30
C PHE A 145 1.95 -10.50 26.09
N ARG A 146 2.40 -11.67 26.60
CA ARG A 146 1.69 -12.67 27.43
C ARG A 146 0.18 -12.74 27.16
N PHE A 147 -0.28 -13.83 26.53
CA PHE A 147 -1.69 -14.20 26.31
C PHE A 147 -2.68 -13.55 27.28
N LYS A 148 -3.20 -12.37 26.93
CA LYS A 148 -4.32 -11.72 27.62
C LYS A 148 -5.66 -12.26 27.05
N VAL A 149 -5.72 -13.57 26.83
CA VAL A 149 -6.91 -14.29 26.32
C VAL A 149 -7.48 -15.26 27.36
N MET A 150 -6.79 -15.48 28.49
CA MET A 150 -7.24 -16.39 29.56
C MET A 150 -7.25 -15.71 30.93
N LYS A 151 -7.95 -14.60 31.03
CA LYS A 151 -8.61 -14.22 32.29
C LYS A 151 -10.04 -13.85 31.93
N THR A 152 -10.93 -14.78 32.26
CA THR A 152 -12.38 -14.61 32.43
C THR A 152 -12.71 -13.30 33.13
#